data_AF-A0A2E3ES52-F1
#
_entry.id   AF-A0A2E3ES52-F1
#
_cell.length_a   1.000
_cell.length_b   1.000
_cell.length_c   1.000
_cell.angle_alpha   90.00
_cell.angle_beta   90.00
_cell.angle_gamma   90.00
#
_symmetry.space_group_name_H-M   'P 1'
#
loop_
_entity.id
_entity.type
_entity.pdbx_description
1 polymer ?
#
loop_
_entity_poly.entity_id
_entity_poly.type
_entity_poly.pdbx_seq_one_letter_code
_entity_poly.pdbx_strand_id
1 'polypeptide(L)'
;MISKSKIAIVQVARRQLQLCDDDYRAILAGFAGVQTASDLDDEGFHAVMARFEALGFRSTSTAKPLPARRARATPAQISLIRHLWHEFTGGQGTDASLGRWLEGRFKLSSIHFVDDRTAPKVIAALRNMTLRKAGTQVAHGRG
;
A
#
# COMPACT_ATOMS: atom_id res chain seq x y z
N MET A 1 -17.14 -17.02 11.73
CA MET A 1 -17.11 -17.92 10.54
C MET A 1 -16.12 -17.41 9.49
N ILE A 2 -15.04 -18.15 9.27
CA ILE A 2 -14.02 -17.82 8.26
C ILE A 2 -14.35 -18.34 6.86
N SER A 3 -13.78 -17.70 5.84
CA SER A 3 -13.93 -18.08 4.43
C SER A 3 -13.17 -19.38 4.10
N LYS A 4 -13.69 -20.15 3.13
CA LYS A 4 -13.10 -21.44 2.69
C LYS A 4 -11.62 -21.35 2.33
N SER A 5 -11.18 -20.20 1.80
CA SER A 5 -9.77 -19.93 1.49
C SER A 5 -8.88 -19.93 2.73
N LYS A 6 -9.36 -19.38 3.87
CA LYS A 6 -8.61 -19.38 5.13
C LYS A 6 -8.51 -20.79 5.71
N ILE A 7 -9.58 -21.58 5.64
CA ILE A 7 -9.57 -22.99 6.03
C ILE A 7 -8.53 -23.77 5.21
N ALA A 8 -8.45 -23.53 3.90
CA ALA A 8 -7.44 -24.16 3.05
C ALA A 8 -6.01 -23.81 3.47
N ILE A 9 -5.73 -22.56 3.85
CA ILE A 9 -4.42 -22.14 4.34
C ILE A 9 -4.02 -22.89 5.61
N VAL A 10 -4.94 -23.02 6.57
CA VAL A 10 -4.70 -23.78 7.83
C VAL A 10 -4.37 -25.25 7.52
N GLN A 11 -5.09 -25.87 6.59
CA GLN A 11 -4.85 -27.25 6.16
C GLN A 11 -3.50 -27.41 5.44
N VAL A 12 -3.10 -26.43 4.63
CA VAL A 12 -1.78 -26.39 4.00
C VAL A 12 -0.68 -26.24 5.04
N ALA A 13 -0.87 -25.37 6.04
CA ALA A 13 0.07 -25.16 7.13
C ALA A 13 0.31 -26.45 7.94
N ARG A 14 -0.77 -27.15 8.29
CA ARG A 14 -0.70 -28.46 8.93
C ARG A 14 0.16 -29.44 8.13
N ARG A 15 -0.05 -29.53 6.82
CA ARG A 15 0.71 -30.45 5.94
C ARG A 15 2.19 -30.06 5.82
N GLN A 16 2.49 -28.77 5.70
CA GLN A 16 3.87 -28.29 5.59
C GLN A 16 4.66 -28.47 6.88
N LEU A 17 4.01 -28.27 8.04
CA LEU A 17 4.62 -28.47 9.35
C LEU A 17 4.65 -29.95 9.79
N GLN A 18 4.07 -30.86 8.98
CA GLN A 18 3.93 -32.29 9.29
C GLN A 18 3.31 -32.53 10.68
N LEU A 19 2.37 -31.68 11.08
CA LEU A 19 1.70 -31.76 12.39
C LEU A 19 0.77 -32.98 12.43
N CYS A 20 0.82 -33.71 13.55
CA CYS A 20 -0.15 -34.76 13.85
C CYS A 20 -1.55 -34.16 14.07
N ASP A 21 -2.60 -34.96 13.92
CA ASP A 21 -3.98 -34.50 14.16
C ASP A 21 -4.16 -34.01 15.61
N ASP A 22 -3.46 -34.64 16.56
CA ASP A 22 -3.49 -34.29 17.98
C ASP A 22 -2.84 -32.92 18.25
N ASP A 23 -1.60 -32.71 17.81
CA ASP A 23 -0.91 -31.41 17.91
C ASP A 23 -1.69 -30.28 17.22
N TYR A 24 -2.26 -30.59 16.06
CA TYR A 24 -3.08 -29.64 15.32
C TYR A 24 -4.34 -29.23 16.11
N ARG A 25 -5.04 -30.17 16.75
CA ARG A 25 -6.19 -29.87 17.62
C ARG A 25 -5.78 -29.13 18.87
N ALA A 26 -4.65 -29.49 19.49
CA ALA A 26 -4.12 -28.80 20.66
C ALA A 26 -3.81 -27.32 20.36
N ILE A 27 -3.25 -27.02 19.18
CA ILE A 27 -3.00 -25.64 18.75
C ILE A 27 -4.31 -24.89 18.51
N LEU A 28 -5.30 -25.51 17.84
CA LEU A 28 -6.60 -24.85 17.63
C LEU A 28 -7.34 -24.57 18.95
N ALA A 29 -7.36 -25.54 19.87
CA ALA A 29 -8.00 -25.40 21.17
C ALA A 29 -7.27 -24.38 22.05
N GLY A 30 -5.94 -24.37 22.03
CA GLY A 30 -5.12 -23.46 22.86
C GLY A 30 -5.12 -22.01 22.39
N PHE A 31 -5.13 -21.76 21.08
CA PHE A 31 -5.01 -20.39 20.53
C PHE A 31 -6.34 -19.80 20.05
N ALA A 32 -7.30 -20.62 19.67
CA ALA A 32 -8.59 -20.16 19.17
C ALA A 32 -9.79 -20.71 19.97
N GLY A 33 -9.58 -21.60 20.95
CA GLY A 33 -10.66 -22.17 21.74
C GLY A 33 -11.57 -23.12 20.97
N VAL A 34 -11.23 -23.47 19.73
CA VAL A 34 -12.07 -24.29 18.85
C VAL A 34 -11.41 -25.62 18.52
N GLN A 35 -12.24 -26.62 18.20
CA GLN A 35 -11.75 -27.94 17.81
C GLN A 35 -11.57 -28.10 16.30
N THR A 36 -12.21 -27.23 15.50
CA THR A 36 -12.25 -27.37 14.03
C THR A 36 -11.95 -26.04 13.35
N ALA A 37 -11.19 -26.09 12.25
CA ALA A 37 -10.90 -24.89 11.44
C ALA A 37 -12.15 -24.22 10.84
N SER A 38 -13.26 -24.93 10.71
CA SER A 38 -14.54 -24.37 10.25
C SER A 38 -15.19 -23.43 11.28
N ASP A 39 -14.88 -23.63 12.55
CA ASP A 39 -15.42 -22.85 13.67
C ASP A 39 -14.50 -21.66 14.04
N LEU A 40 -13.38 -21.52 13.32
CA LEU A 40 -12.43 -20.45 13.55
C LEU A 40 -13.07 -19.10 13.20
N ASP A 41 -12.80 -18.10 14.05
CA ASP A 41 -13.04 -16.70 13.75
C ASP A 41 -11.78 -16.02 13.23
N ASP A 42 -11.92 -14.77 12.75
CA ASP A 42 -10.81 -14.02 12.16
C ASP A 42 -9.65 -13.87 13.16
N GLU A 43 -9.96 -13.53 14.40
CA GLU A 43 -8.98 -13.38 15.48
C GLU A 43 -8.28 -14.71 15.81
N GLY A 44 -9.04 -15.80 15.96
CA GLY A 44 -8.50 -17.14 16.20
C GLY A 44 -7.63 -17.64 15.04
N PHE A 45 -8.01 -17.32 13.79
CA PHE A 45 -7.20 -17.61 12.61
C PHE A 45 -5.84 -16.90 12.68
N HIS A 46 -5.83 -15.62 13.02
CA HIS A 46 -4.60 -14.84 13.15
C HIS A 46 -3.69 -15.39 14.26
N ALA A 47 -4.25 -15.76 15.42
CA ALA A 47 -3.49 -16.35 16.53
C ALA A 47 -2.85 -17.70 16.16
N VAL A 48 -3.61 -18.59 15.52
CA VAL A 48 -3.12 -19.91 15.07
C VAL A 48 -2.04 -19.76 13.99
N MET A 49 -2.23 -18.83 13.05
CA MET A 49 -1.27 -18.56 11.99
C MET A 49 0.05 -18.00 12.52
N ALA A 50 0.02 -17.13 13.55
CA ALA A 50 1.22 -16.65 14.23
C ALA A 50 1.98 -17.80 14.92
N ARG A 51 1.27 -18.78 15.51
CA ARG A 51 1.90 -19.97 16.07
C ARG A 51 2.52 -20.84 14.98
N PHE A 52 1.84 -21.04 13.85
CA PHE A 52 2.41 -21.78 12.72
C PHE A 52 3.66 -21.10 12.15
N GLU A 53 3.67 -19.77 12.06
CA GLU A 53 4.86 -19.01 11.64
C GLU A 53 6.04 -19.22 12.59
N ALA A 54 5.79 -19.22 13.91
CA ALA A 54 6.81 -19.56 14.91
C ALA A 54 7.33 -21.01 14.80
N LEU A 55 6.51 -21.93 14.30
CA LEU A 55 6.90 -23.31 14.01
C LEU A 55 7.61 -23.48 12.66
N GLY A 56 7.78 -22.39 11.89
CA GLY A 56 8.49 -22.39 10.61
C GLY A 56 7.60 -22.38 9.36
N PHE A 57 6.28 -22.25 9.52
CA PHE A 57 5.37 -22.12 8.37
C PHE A 57 5.50 -20.72 7.77
N ARG A 58 5.93 -20.65 6.51
CA ARG A 58 5.90 -19.41 5.74
C ARG A 58 4.60 -19.33 4.96
N SER A 59 3.67 -18.50 5.43
CA SER A 59 2.45 -18.19 4.68
C SER A 59 2.81 -17.67 3.29
N THR A 60 2.39 -18.39 2.26
CA THR A 60 2.50 -17.94 0.85
C THR A 60 1.52 -16.82 0.53
N SER A 61 0.52 -16.61 1.38
CA SER A 61 -0.18 -15.32 1.43
C SER A 61 0.77 -14.31 2.03
N THR A 62 1.47 -13.59 1.14
CA THR A 62 2.08 -12.31 1.45
C THR A 62 1.04 -11.52 2.24
N ALA A 63 1.20 -11.45 3.57
CA ALA A 63 0.42 -10.52 4.37
C ALA A 63 0.67 -9.18 3.69
N LYS A 64 -0.36 -8.64 3.04
CA LYS A 64 -0.29 -7.28 2.49
C LYS A 64 0.15 -6.47 3.69
N PRO A 65 1.38 -5.90 3.69
CA PRO A 65 1.88 -5.27 4.90
C PRO A 65 0.80 -4.27 5.31
N LEU A 66 0.36 -4.34 6.57
CA LEU A 66 -0.43 -3.25 7.16
C LEU A 66 0.20 -1.98 6.65
N PRO A 67 -0.55 -1.02 6.05
CA PRO A 67 0.05 0.10 5.35
C PRO A 67 1.02 0.75 6.32
N ALA A 68 2.31 0.47 6.12
CA ALA A 68 3.38 0.98 6.96
C ALA A 68 3.12 2.48 6.98
N ARG A 69 2.92 3.04 8.18
CA ARG A 69 2.53 4.44 8.40
C ARG A 69 3.18 5.28 7.32
N ARG A 70 2.37 5.73 6.35
CA ARG A 70 2.85 6.04 5.00
C ARG A 70 4.10 6.88 5.11
N ALA A 71 5.21 6.37 4.60
CA ALA A 71 6.47 7.10 4.66
C ALA A 71 6.24 8.41 3.91
N ARG A 72 6.36 9.51 4.64
CA ARG A 72 6.16 10.85 4.09
C ARG A 72 7.19 11.07 2.98
N ALA A 73 6.79 11.77 1.92
CA ALA A 73 7.71 12.07 0.83
C ALA A 73 8.99 12.71 1.35
N THR A 74 10.12 12.29 0.80
CA THR A 74 11.42 12.83 1.22
C THR A 74 11.50 14.32 0.87
N PRO A 75 12.25 15.14 1.64
CA PRO A 75 12.41 16.57 1.38
C PRO A 75 12.86 16.87 -0.06
N ALA A 76 13.73 16.02 -0.62
CA ALA A 76 14.19 16.12 -2.00
C ALA A 76 13.05 15.99 -3.03
N GLN A 77 12.10 15.06 -2.79
CA GLN A 77 10.94 14.87 -3.65
C GLN A 77 9.99 16.08 -3.57
N ILE A 78 9.79 16.64 -2.38
CA ILE A 78 8.98 17.83 -2.15
C ILE A 78 9.56 19.04 -2.91
N SER A 79 10.87 19.29 -2.78
CA SER A 79 11.55 20.37 -3.52
C SER A 79 11.45 20.19 -5.03
N LEU A 80 11.60 18.96 -5.53
CA LEU A 80 11.48 18.67 -6.96
C LEU A 80 10.06 18.95 -7.50
N ILE A 81 9.02 18.55 -6.75
CA ILE A 81 7.63 18.83 -7.12
C ILE A 81 7.39 20.34 -7.17
N ARG A 82 7.89 21.10 -6.17
CA ARG A 82 7.76 22.57 -6.16
C ARG A 82 8.48 23.22 -7.34
N HIS A 83 9.69 22.75 -7.66
CA HIS A 83 10.47 23.25 -8.80
C HIS A 83 9.74 23.03 -10.14
N LEU A 84 9.26 21.80 -10.38
CA LEU A 84 8.51 21.47 -11.59
C LEU A 84 7.19 22.24 -11.71
N TRP A 85 6.53 22.51 -10.58
CA TRP A 85 5.33 23.35 -10.57
C TRP A 85 5.64 24.80 -10.94
N HIS A 86 6.73 25.34 -10.40
CA HIS A 86 7.21 26.69 -10.72
C HIS A 86 7.54 26.81 -12.22
N GLU A 87 8.21 25.82 -12.79
CA GLU A 87 8.53 25.75 -14.22
C GLU A 87 7.25 25.69 -15.08
N PHE A 88 6.31 24.80 -14.72
CA PHE A 88 5.04 24.65 -15.43
C PHE A 88 4.19 25.94 -15.42
N THR A 89 4.21 26.67 -14.31
CA THR A 89 3.42 27.91 -14.13
C THR A 89 4.16 29.17 -14.61
N GLY A 90 5.40 29.05 -15.10
CA GLY A 90 6.20 30.20 -15.53
C GLY A 90 6.55 31.16 -14.38
N GLY A 91 6.72 30.63 -13.17
CA GLY A 91 7.10 31.42 -12.00
C GLY A 91 5.93 31.94 -11.15
N GLN A 92 4.68 31.74 -11.57
CA GLN A 92 3.48 32.23 -10.86
C GLN A 92 2.85 31.19 -9.91
N GLY A 93 3.37 29.96 -9.88
CA GLY A 93 2.79 28.84 -9.15
C GLY A 93 3.16 28.82 -7.68
N THR A 94 2.21 29.20 -6.82
CA THR A 94 2.34 29.08 -5.36
C THR A 94 1.97 27.68 -4.85
N ASP A 95 2.38 27.32 -3.64
CA ASP A 95 2.00 26.05 -2.98
C ASP A 95 0.48 25.84 -2.91
N ALA A 96 -0.31 26.91 -2.78
CA ALA A 96 -1.77 26.84 -2.78
C ALA A 96 -2.34 26.41 -4.15
N SER A 97 -1.77 26.93 -5.24
CA SER A 97 -2.15 26.54 -6.60
C SER A 97 -1.76 25.09 -6.91
N LEU A 98 -0.61 24.65 -6.40
CA LEU A 98 -0.19 23.25 -6.45
C LEU A 98 -1.14 22.35 -5.65
N GLY A 99 -1.56 22.78 -4.45
CA GLY A 99 -2.54 22.07 -3.63
C GLY A 99 -3.86 21.82 -4.36
N ARG A 100 -4.41 22.84 -5.03
CA ARG A 100 -5.64 22.68 -5.84
C ARG A 100 -5.50 21.65 -6.96
N TRP A 101 -4.35 21.64 -7.64
CA TRP A 101 -4.09 20.66 -8.69
C TRP A 101 -3.92 19.24 -8.13
N LEU A 102 -3.23 19.11 -6.98
CA LEU A 102 -3.08 17.84 -6.27
C LEU A 102 -4.41 17.30 -5.76
N GLU A 103 -5.32 18.16 -5.31
CA GLU A 103 -6.65 17.78 -4.85
C GLU A 103 -7.48 17.20 -6.00
N GLY A 104 -7.45 17.85 -7.18
CA GLY A 104 -8.18 17.38 -8.35
C GLY A 104 -7.71 16.01 -8.86
N ARG A 105 -6.39 15.77 -8.88
CA ARG A 105 -5.80 14.60 -9.55
C ARG A 105 -5.40 13.46 -8.64
N PHE A 106 -4.99 13.77 -7.42
CA PHE A 106 -4.48 12.82 -6.43
C PHE A 106 -5.29 12.80 -5.14
N LYS A 107 -6.33 13.64 -5.01
CA LYS A 107 -7.13 13.80 -3.78
C LYS A 107 -6.26 14.17 -2.57
N LEU A 108 -5.18 14.92 -2.81
CA LEU A 108 -4.26 15.40 -1.78
C LEU A 108 -4.39 16.92 -1.66
N SER A 109 -4.86 17.40 -0.51
CA SER A 109 -5.09 18.83 -0.28
C SER A 109 -3.81 19.65 -0.13
N SER A 110 -2.65 19.03 0.10
CA SER A 110 -1.36 19.74 0.22
C SER A 110 -0.17 18.84 -0.06
N ILE A 111 0.93 19.46 -0.49
CA ILE A 111 2.23 18.80 -0.73
C ILE A 111 2.77 18.07 0.53
N HIS A 112 2.40 18.54 1.73
CA HIS A 112 2.76 17.94 3.01
C HIS A 112 2.13 16.56 3.24
N PHE A 113 1.01 16.25 2.57
CA PHE A 113 0.34 14.95 2.62
C PHE A 113 0.80 13.98 1.52
N VAL A 114 1.82 14.36 0.74
CA VAL A 114 2.37 13.47 -0.29
C VAL A 114 3.21 12.38 0.37
N ASP A 115 2.86 11.14 0.05
CA ASP A 115 3.60 9.95 0.47
C ASP A 115 4.75 9.63 -0.51
N ASP A 116 5.76 8.88 -0.06
CA ASP A 116 6.93 8.46 -0.85
C ASP A 116 6.56 7.72 -2.15
N ARG A 117 5.44 6.98 -2.14
CA ARG A 117 4.91 6.25 -3.29
C ARG A 117 4.13 7.12 -4.26
N THR A 118 3.58 8.23 -3.77
CA THR A 118 2.76 9.15 -4.57
C THR A 118 3.62 10.25 -5.17
N ALA A 119 4.68 10.69 -4.49
CA ALA A 119 5.63 11.69 -4.98
C ALA A 119 6.19 11.40 -6.39
N PRO A 120 6.70 10.18 -6.71
CA PRO A 120 7.19 9.85 -8.05
C PRO A 120 6.11 9.98 -9.13
N LYS A 121 4.85 9.65 -8.79
CA LYS A 121 3.70 9.77 -9.71
C LYS A 121 3.36 11.23 -9.97
N VAL A 122 3.42 12.07 -8.94
CA VAL A 122 3.24 13.52 -9.06
C VAL A 122 4.33 14.10 -9.96
N ILE A 123 5.59 13.75 -9.72
CA ILE A 123 6.74 14.19 -10.54
C ILE A 123 6.55 13.79 -12.01
N ALA A 124 6.19 12.53 -12.28
CA ALA A 124 5.96 12.05 -13.65
C ALA A 124 4.80 12.78 -14.34
N ALA A 125 3.71 13.05 -13.61
CA ALA A 125 2.57 13.80 -14.13
C ALA A 125 2.95 15.25 -14.47
N LEU A 126 3.71 15.93 -13.60
CA LEU A 126 4.19 17.29 -13.83
C LEU A 126 5.16 17.37 -15.01
N ARG A 127 6.08 16.42 -15.15
CA ARG A 127 6.96 16.31 -16.32
C ARG A 127 6.17 16.18 -17.62
N ASN A 128 5.17 15.30 -17.65
CA ASN A 128 4.30 15.13 -18.81
C ASN A 128 3.49 16.40 -19.12
N MET A 129 2.99 17.10 -18.09
CA MET A 129 2.29 18.38 -18.28
C MET A 129 3.21 19.48 -18.83
N THR A 130 4.45 19.56 -18.36
CA THR A 130 5.44 20.53 -18.82
C THR A 130 5.83 20.26 -20.28
N LEU A 131 6.06 18.98 -20.63
CA LEU A 131 6.29 18.54 -22.02
C LEU A 131 5.10 18.89 -22.93
N ARG A 132 3.87 18.66 -22.48
CA ARG A 132 2.66 19.03 -23.24
C ARG A 132 2.54 20.54 -23.42
N LYS A 133 2.77 21.33 -22.38
CA LYS A 133 2.75 22.81 -22.47
C LYS A 133 3.80 23.32 -23.45
N ALA A 134 5.02 22.76 -23.42
CA ALA A 134 6.07 23.10 -24.38
C ALA A 134 5.69 22.76 -25.83
N GLY A 135 5.02 21.61 -26.05
CA GLY A 135 4.48 21.22 -27.35
C GLY A 135 3.30 22.08 -27.83
N THR A 136 2.50 22.65 -26.92
CA THR A 136 1.42 23.59 -27.28
C THR A 136 1.93 25.01 -27.52
N GLN A 137 2.99 25.44 -26.82
CA GLN A 137 3.56 26.78 -26.99
C GLN A 137 4.25 26.98 -28.36
N VAL A 138 4.71 25.92 -29.01
CA VAL A 138 5.23 25.99 -30.40
C VAL A 138 4.13 26.10 -31.47
N ALA A 139 2.86 25.91 -31.11
CA ALA A 139 1.74 25.98 -32.06
C ALA A 139 1.05 27.36 -32.12
N HIS A 140 1.39 28.30 -31.22
CA HIS A 140 0.77 29.64 -31.17
C HIS A 140 1.74 30.78 -31.54
N GLY A 141 2.83 30.46 -32.23
CA GLY A 141 3.87 31.41 -32.65
C GLY A 141 4.18 31.30 -34.15
N ARG A 142 3.15 31.35 -35.00
CA ARG A 142 3.27 31.71 -36.42
C ARG A 142 1.88 32.06 -36.94
N GLY A 143 1.66 33.34 -37.22
CA GLY A 143 0.41 33.89 -37.74
C GLY A 143 0.31 35.35 -37.38
#